data_AF-A0AAU8UD43-F1
#
_entry.id   AF-A0AAU8UD43-F1
#
_cell.length_a   1.000
_cell.length_b   1.000
_cell.length_c   1.000
_cell.angle_alpha   90.00
_cell.angle_beta   90.00
_cell.angle_gamma   90.00
#
_symmetry.space_group_name_H-M   'P 1'
#
loop_
_entity.id
_entity.type
_entity.pdbx_description
1 polymer ?
#
loop_
_entity_poly.entity_id
_entity_poly.type
_entity_poly.pdbx_seq_one_letter_code
_entity_poly.pdbx_strand_id
1 'polypeptide(L)'
;MDYISGWEALNIPSENGLIADWHPLHYFNKKQDIKKYSFNEILGNSGIKKRYVKMLDREEYVANYPRAIADLVYHNETKGLKNCVNDFLNDDEEKELFEYLKLINNNEIVDNFMKFELTKLYFKDKKC
;
A
#
# COMPACT_ATOMS: atom_id res chain seq x y z
N MET A 1 4.66 16.60 -1.10
CA MET A 1 3.87 16.34 0.12
C MET A 1 4.27 14.98 0.62
N ASP A 2 4.64 14.88 1.90
CA ASP A 2 5.10 13.62 2.48
C ASP A 2 3.97 12.97 3.27
N TYR A 3 3.85 11.65 3.17
CA TYR A 3 2.76 10.89 3.77
C TYR A 3 3.25 9.53 4.29
N ILE A 4 2.51 8.95 5.23
CA ILE A 4 2.78 7.61 5.75
C ILE A 4 2.24 6.60 4.73
N SER A 5 3.11 5.71 4.26
CA SER A 5 2.77 4.66 3.30
C SER A 5 3.51 3.37 3.64
N GLY A 6 3.45 2.39 2.74
CA GLY A 6 4.13 1.11 2.88
C GLY A 6 3.80 0.37 4.17
N TRP A 7 4.80 -0.25 4.78
CA TRP A 7 4.61 -1.09 5.96
C TRP A 7 4.02 -0.32 7.14
N GLU A 8 4.44 0.93 7.34
CA GLU A 8 3.89 1.80 8.37
C GLU A 8 2.37 1.98 8.20
N ALA A 9 1.91 2.22 6.97
CA ALA A 9 0.47 2.38 6.69
C ALA A 9 -0.32 1.07 6.87
N LEU A 10 0.27 -0.08 6.54
CA LEU A 10 -0.37 -1.40 6.75
C LEU A 10 -0.59 -1.73 8.24
N ASN A 11 0.16 -1.08 9.13
CA ASN A 11 0.03 -1.21 10.59
C ASN A 11 -0.87 -0.14 11.23
N ILE A 12 -1.40 0.80 10.45
CA ILE A 12 -2.38 1.80 10.90
C ILE A 12 -3.77 1.27 10.56
N PRO A 13 -4.72 1.20 11.53
CA PRO A 13 -6.08 0.76 11.25
C PRO A 13 -6.69 1.50 10.05
N SER A 14 -7.35 0.74 9.18
CA SER A 14 -8.22 1.27 8.13
C SER A 14 -9.38 2.07 8.73
N GLU A 15 -10.17 2.74 7.89
CA GLU A 15 -11.38 3.45 8.33
C GLU A 15 -12.40 2.50 8.99
N ASN A 16 -12.35 1.20 8.64
CA ASN A 16 -13.18 0.15 9.22
C ASN A 16 -12.57 -0.46 10.50
N GLY A 17 -11.44 0.05 10.99
CA GLY A 17 -10.76 -0.42 12.19
C GLY A 17 -9.92 -1.70 12.03
N LEU A 18 -9.89 -2.29 10.84
CA LEU A 18 -9.08 -3.47 10.53
C LEU A 18 -7.61 -3.07 10.33
N ILE A 19 -6.68 -3.86 10.87
CA ILE A 19 -5.23 -3.71 10.70
C ILE A 19 -4.74 -4.83 9.78
N ALA A 20 -4.02 -4.48 8.72
CA ALA A 20 -3.48 -5.44 7.74
C ALA A 20 -2.27 -6.18 8.31
N ASP A 21 -1.28 -5.45 8.81
CA ASP A 21 -0.06 -6.01 9.38
C ASP A 21 -0.01 -5.76 10.90
N TRP A 22 0.11 -6.81 11.70
CA TRP A 22 -0.03 -6.77 13.17
C TRP A 22 1.30 -6.58 13.90
N HIS A 23 2.20 -5.77 13.33
CA HIS A 23 3.52 -5.47 13.91
C HIS A 23 3.72 -3.98 14.25
N PRO A 24 2.74 -3.28 14.84
CA PRO A 24 2.78 -1.82 14.97
C PRO A 24 3.91 -1.33 15.89
N LEU A 25 4.32 -2.15 16.87
CA LEU A 25 5.48 -1.83 17.72
C LEU A 25 6.80 -1.83 16.95
N HIS A 26 6.92 -2.57 15.84
CA HIS A 26 8.12 -2.55 15.02
C HIS A 26 8.29 -1.19 14.32
N TYR A 27 7.19 -0.66 13.78
CA TYR A 27 7.19 0.56 12.96
C TYR A 27 7.01 1.85 13.76
N PHE A 28 6.36 1.80 14.93
CA PHE A 28 6.00 2.99 15.70
C PHE A 28 6.72 3.13 17.05
N ASN A 29 7.74 2.32 17.32
CA ASN A 29 8.53 2.42 18.57
C ASN A 29 9.17 3.81 18.72
N LYS A 30 9.66 4.38 17.61
CA LYS A 30 10.22 5.73 17.55
C LYS A 30 9.22 6.67 16.88
N LYS A 31 8.20 7.10 17.63
CA LYS A 31 7.09 7.96 17.14
C LYS A 31 7.51 9.23 16.36
N GLN A 32 8.74 9.72 16.57
CA GLN A 32 9.27 10.91 15.89
C GLN A 32 9.94 10.60 14.54
N ASP A 33 10.35 9.35 14.30
CA ASP A 33 11.18 8.93 13.18
C ASP A 33 10.47 7.82 12.39
N ILE A 34 9.35 8.19 11.79
CA ILE A 34 8.51 7.30 10.99
C ILE A 34 8.86 7.55 9.54
N LYS A 35 9.09 6.46 8.80
CA LYS A 35 9.29 6.53 7.37
C LYS A 35 8.09 7.20 6.69
N LYS A 36 8.39 8.16 5.82
CA LYS A 36 7.40 8.78 4.93
C LYS A 36 7.82 8.57 3.49
N TYR A 37 6.81 8.54 2.62
CA TYR A 37 7.00 8.47 1.17
C TYR A 37 6.78 9.85 0.59
N SER A 38 7.60 10.19 -0.41
CA SER A 38 7.45 11.41 -1.19
C SER A 38 6.31 11.27 -2.18
N PHE A 39 5.75 12.41 -2.60
CA PHE A 39 4.73 12.47 -3.64
C PHE A 39 5.14 11.70 -4.91
N ASN A 40 4.22 10.87 -5.42
CA ASN A 40 4.38 10.15 -6.68
C ASN A 40 3.51 10.84 -7.74
N GLU A 41 4.12 11.37 -8.80
CA GLU A 41 3.42 12.12 -9.84
C GLU A 41 2.44 11.27 -10.66
N ILE A 42 2.70 9.96 -10.79
CA ILE A 42 1.87 9.03 -11.56
C ILE A 42 0.59 8.70 -10.79
N LEU A 43 0.72 8.41 -9.50
CA LEU A 43 -0.42 8.01 -8.65
C LEU A 43 -1.13 9.21 -7.98
N GLY A 44 -0.49 10.38 -8.00
CA GLY A 44 -0.97 11.59 -7.35
C GLY A 44 -1.34 11.36 -5.89
N ASN A 45 -2.45 11.97 -5.45
CA ASN A 45 -2.98 11.85 -4.09
C ASN A 45 -3.96 10.68 -3.91
N SER A 46 -4.13 9.81 -4.92
CA SER A 46 -5.09 8.72 -4.85
C SER A 46 -4.75 7.75 -3.72
N GLY A 47 -5.77 7.37 -2.94
CA GLY A 47 -5.63 6.50 -1.77
C GLY A 47 -5.02 7.20 -0.54
N ILE A 48 -4.71 8.50 -0.57
CA ILE A 48 -4.13 9.22 0.56
C ILE A 48 -5.20 10.09 1.24
N LYS A 49 -5.34 9.95 2.56
CA LYS A 49 -6.26 10.78 3.36
C LYS A 49 -5.59 11.32 4.62
N LYS A 50 -5.98 12.52 5.02
CA LYS A 50 -5.61 13.09 6.33
C LYS A 50 -6.46 12.44 7.40
N ARG A 51 -5.85 11.84 8.41
CA ARG A 51 -6.56 11.22 9.54
C ARG A 51 -5.73 11.22 10.81
N TYR A 52 -6.41 11.07 11.95
CA TYR A 52 -5.77 10.95 13.25
C TYR A 52 -5.11 9.57 13.40
N VAL A 53 -3.80 9.53 13.66
CA VAL A 53 -3.07 8.29 13.91
C VAL A 53 -2.87 8.13 15.41
N LYS A 54 -3.70 7.30 16.04
CA LYS A 54 -3.73 7.10 17.51
C LYS A 54 -2.36 6.79 18.12
N MET A 55 -1.54 6.01 17.42
CA MET A 55 -0.21 5.64 17.91
C MET A 55 0.75 6.83 18.01
N LEU A 56 0.55 7.83 17.15
CA LEU A 56 1.39 9.03 17.03
C LEU A 56 0.82 10.23 17.75
N ASP A 57 -0.46 10.14 18.13
CA ASP A 57 -1.20 11.19 18.82
C ASP A 57 -1.25 12.51 18.01
N ARG A 58 -1.35 12.39 16.68
CA ARG A 58 -1.42 13.54 15.76
C ARG A 58 -2.11 13.18 14.44
N GLU A 59 -2.52 14.20 13.70
CA GLU A 59 -3.00 14.05 12.33
C GLU A 59 -1.84 13.85 11.36
N GLU A 60 -1.98 12.87 10.46
CA GLU A 60 -1.04 12.59 9.39
C GLU A 60 -1.80 12.31 8.10
N TYR A 61 -1.12 12.48 6.98
CA TYR A 61 -1.59 11.94 5.71
C TYR A 61 -1.12 10.50 5.59
N VAL A 62 -2.06 9.60 5.33
CA VAL A 62 -1.81 8.15 5.35
C VAL A 62 -2.43 7.52 4.11
N ALA A 63 -1.67 6.65 3.45
CA ALA A 63 -2.15 5.80 2.38
C ALA A 63 -3.18 4.76 2.90
N ASN A 64 -4.14 4.38 2.07
CA ASN A 64 -4.91 3.15 2.23
C ASN A 64 -4.05 1.93 1.88
N TYR A 65 -4.53 0.72 2.16
CA TYR A 65 -3.74 -0.49 1.95
C TYR A 65 -3.36 -0.74 0.49
N PRO A 66 -4.25 -0.54 -0.50
CA PRO A 66 -3.87 -0.60 -1.92
C PRO A 66 -2.73 0.34 -2.28
N ARG A 67 -2.82 1.62 -1.87
CA ARG A 67 -1.77 2.60 -2.15
C ARG A 67 -0.46 2.27 -1.41
N ALA A 68 -0.54 1.78 -0.18
CA ALA A 68 0.62 1.38 0.59
C ALA A 68 1.39 0.23 -0.07
N ILE A 69 0.69 -0.79 -0.56
CA ILE A 69 1.28 -1.90 -1.30
C ILE A 69 1.84 -1.42 -2.63
N ALA A 70 1.12 -0.56 -3.37
CA ALA A 70 1.60 0.00 -4.62
C ALA A 70 2.92 0.78 -4.44
N ASP A 71 3.03 1.58 -3.37
CA ASP A 71 4.27 2.31 -3.06
C ASP A 71 5.42 1.34 -2.71
N LEU A 72 5.17 0.25 -1.96
CA LEU A 72 6.19 -0.77 -1.68
C LEU A 72 6.69 -1.43 -2.97
N VAL A 73 5.77 -1.82 -3.86
CA VAL A 73 6.11 -2.46 -5.14
C VAL A 73 6.87 -1.49 -6.04
N TYR A 74 6.44 -0.22 -6.12
CA TYR A 74 7.10 0.83 -6.89
C TYR A 74 8.55 1.05 -6.47
N HIS A 75 8.82 1.04 -5.16
CA HIS A 75 10.15 1.22 -4.58
C HIS A 75 10.98 -0.07 -4.46
N ASN A 76 10.50 -1.19 -5.02
CA ASN A 76 11.13 -2.52 -4.92
C ASN A 76 11.31 -3.02 -3.48
N GLU A 77 10.39 -2.65 -2.59
CA GLU A 77 10.34 -3.05 -1.18
C GLU A 77 9.39 -4.24 -0.98
N THR A 78 9.50 -5.24 -1.86
CA THR A 78 8.54 -6.35 -1.97
C THR A 78 8.77 -7.49 -0.98
N LYS A 79 9.85 -7.42 -0.18
CA LYS A 79 10.17 -8.44 0.81
C LYS A 79 9.06 -8.50 1.87
N GLY A 80 8.36 -9.64 1.93
CA GLY A 80 7.27 -9.86 2.87
C GLY A 80 5.87 -9.67 2.27
N LEU A 81 5.75 -9.26 1.00
CA LEU A 81 4.45 -9.08 0.35
C LEU A 81 3.84 -10.36 -0.26
N LYS A 82 4.44 -11.53 -0.01
CA LYS A 82 3.90 -12.78 -0.54
C LYS A 82 2.52 -13.06 0.08
N ASN A 83 1.51 -13.31 -0.76
CA ASN A 83 0.10 -13.47 -0.39
C ASN A 83 -0.57 -12.22 0.21
N CYS A 84 0.07 -11.05 0.19
CA CYS A 84 -0.44 -9.87 0.88
C CYS A 84 -1.81 -9.42 0.38
N VAL A 85 -2.13 -9.66 -0.89
CA VAL A 85 -3.44 -9.31 -1.45
C VAL A 85 -4.55 -10.08 -0.75
N ASN A 86 -4.38 -11.39 -0.58
CA ASN A 86 -5.38 -12.23 0.09
C ASN A 86 -5.45 -11.96 1.60
N ASP A 87 -4.31 -11.63 2.21
CA ASP A 87 -4.21 -11.47 3.65
C ASP A 87 -4.69 -10.09 4.12
N PHE A 88 -4.49 -9.04 3.30
CA PHE A 88 -4.66 -7.64 3.73
C PHE A 88 -5.82 -6.92 3.06
N LEU A 89 -6.25 -7.34 1.87
CA LEU A 89 -7.20 -6.60 1.04
C LEU A 89 -8.54 -7.32 0.91
N ASN A 90 -9.59 -6.53 0.77
CA ASN A 90 -10.88 -7.02 0.26
C ASN A 90 -10.96 -6.92 -1.28
N ASP A 91 -12.03 -7.47 -1.88
CA ASP A 91 -12.22 -7.51 -3.34
C ASP A 91 -12.17 -6.13 -4.03
N ASP A 92 -12.61 -5.05 -3.38
CA ASP A 92 -12.58 -3.71 -3.97
C ASP A 92 -11.19 -3.09 -3.84
N GLU A 93 -10.52 -3.32 -2.71
CA GLU A 93 -9.13 -2.93 -2.49
C GLU A 93 -8.16 -3.67 -3.44
N GLU A 94 -8.42 -4.95 -3.73
CA GLU A 94 -7.67 -5.74 -4.71
C GLU A 94 -7.73 -5.09 -6.11
N LYS A 95 -8.93 -4.70 -6.55
CA LYS A 95 -9.11 -4.01 -7.85
C LYS A 95 -8.42 -2.66 -7.85
N GLU A 96 -8.53 -1.90 -6.76
CA GLU A 96 -7.87 -0.60 -6.63
C GLU A 96 -6.34 -0.73 -6.73
N LEU A 97 -5.75 -1.73 -6.07
CA LEU A 97 -4.33 -2.03 -6.16
C LEU A 97 -3.94 -2.36 -7.61
N PHE A 98 -4.70 -3.19 -8.29
CA PHE A 98 -4.42 -3.56 -9.68
C PHE A 98 -4.37 -2.34 -10.60
N GLU A 99 -5.31 -1.40 -10.46
CA GLU A 99 -5.31 -0.15 -11.24
C GLU A 99 -4.09 0.72 -10.93
N TYR A 100 -3.69 0.84 -9.66
CA TYR A 100 -2.44 1.55 -9.34
C TYR A 100 -1.24 0.91 -10.01
N LEU A 101 -1.08 -0.41 -9.90
CA LEU A 101 0.07 -1.11 -10.45
C LEU A 101 0.12 -1.03 -11.98
N LYS A 102 -1.02 -1.01 -12.67
CA LYS A 102 -1.08 -0.77 -14.12
C LYS A 102 -0.51 0.59 -14.52
N LEU A 103 -0.82 1.64 -13.75
CA LEU A 103 -0.32 2.99 -14.03
C LEU A 103 1.20 3.10 -13.83
N ILE A 104 1.76 2.38 -12.86
CA ILE A 104 3.20 2.40 -12.56
C ILE A 104 3.99 1.22 -13.15
N ASN A 105 3.38 0.42 -14.04
CA ASN A 105 4.01 -0.77 -14.62
C ASN A 105 5.11 -0.39 -15.60
N ASN A 106 6.27 0.00 -15.07
CA ASN A 106 7.43 0.44 -15.82
C ASN A 106 8.61 -0.55 -15.74
N ASN A 107 8.46 -1.65 -14.99
CA ASN A 107 9.54 -2.62 -14.78
C ASN A 107 9.01 -4.03 -14.47
N GLU A 108 9.90 -5.01 -14.53
CA GLU A 108 9.57 -6.42 -14.33
C GLU A 108 9.10 -6.77 -12.92
N ILE A 109 9.49 -6.01 -11.89
CA ILE A 109 9.07 -6.24 -10.50
C ILE A 109 7.56 -5.99 -10.37
N VAL A 110 7.07 -4.89 -10.97
CA VAL A 110 5.64 -4.57 -10.96
C VAL A 110 4.83 -5.61 -11.74
N ASP A 111 5.29 -5.97 -12.94
CA ASP A 111 4.61 -6.97 -13.77
C ASP A 111 4.57 -8.35 -13.09
N ASN A 112 5.70 -8.79 -12.51
CA ASN A 112 5.77 -10.06 -11.78
C ASN A 112 4.87 -10.02 -10.54
N PHE A 113 4.85 -8.91 -9.79
CA PHE A 113 3.95 -8.78 -8.64
C PHE A 113 2.49 -8.94 -9.07
N MET A 114 2.04 -8.22 -10.11
CA MET A 114 0.68 -8.36 -10.62
C MET A 114 0.38 -9.78 -11.11
N LYS A 115 1.33 -10.41 -11.79
CA LYS A 115 1.17 -11.78 -12.31
C LYS A 115 0.97 -12.81 -11.21
N PHE A 116 1.68 -12.68 -10.08
CA PHE A 116 1.63 -13.66 -8.99
C PHE A 116 0.56 -13.33 -7.95
N GLU A 117 0.50 -12.09 -7.47
CA GLU A 117 -0.44 -11.69 -6.40
C GLU A 117 -1.83 -11.34 -6.92
N LEU A 118 -1.95 -10.88 -8.17
CA LEU A 118 -3.22 -10.46 -8.81
C LEU A 118 -3.55 -11.30 -10.05
N THR A 119 -3.21 -12.60 -9.98
CA THR A 119 -3.26 -13.56 -11.11
C THR A 119 -4.57 -13.47 -11.92
N LYS A 120 -5.72 -13.47 -11.23
CA LYS A 120 -7.05 -13.46 -11.90
C LYS A 120 -7.26 -12.19 -12.71
N LEU A 121 -6.94 -11.03 -12.14
CA LEU A 121 -7.09 -9.73 -12.80
C LEU A 121 -6.09 -9.59 -13.94
N TYR A 122 -4.83 -9.96 -13.71
CA TYR A 122 -3.75 -9.90 -14.69
C TYR A 122 -4.07 -10.67 -15.99
N PHE A 123 -4.50 -11.92 -15.88
CA PHE A 123 -4.83 -12.73 -17.07
C PHE A 123 -6.17 -12.39 -17.71
N LYS A 124 -7.08 -11.72 -16.98
CA LYS A 124 -8.32 -11.20 -17.56
C LYS A 124 -8.04 -9.98 -18.44
N ASP A 125 -7.18 -9.07 -17.98
CA ASP A 125 -6.80 -7.85 -18.71
C ASP A 125 -6.03 -8.18 -20.00
N LYS A 126 -5.16 -9.21 -19.98
CA LYS A 126 -4.39 -9.66 -21.16
C LYS A 126 -5.18 -10.50 -22.19
N LYS A 127 -6.44 -10.85 -21.91
CA LYS A 127 -7.29 -11.61 -22.84
C LYS A 127 -8.17 -10.71 -23.73
N CYS A 128 -7.86 -9.41 -23.81
CA CYS A 128 -8.48 -8.45 -24.71
C CYS A 128 -7.58 -8.17 -25.93
#